data_AF-A0A7K4FIA5-F1
#
_entry.id   AF-A0A7K4FIA5-F1
#
_cell.length_a   1.000
_cell.length_b   1.000
_cell.length_c   1.000
_cell.angle_alpha   90.00
_cell.angle_beta   90.00
_cell.angle_gamma   90.00
#
_symmetry.space_group_name_H-M   'P 1'
#
loop_
_entity.id
_entity.type
_entity.pdbx_description
1 polymer ?
#
loop_
_entity_poly.entity_id
_entity_poly.type
_entity_poly.pdbx_seq_one_letter_code
_entity_poly.pdbx_strand_id
1 'polypeptide(L)'
;MDRPRKSSISSGKANPSRPRYLGIEVAGTSNLRFSPPWWQSLLSSFQPPAPSPPPFRVIRFDRDRAIVEVGHRTVPAARAAWNAIVSGPDGRSYSVRTVRSWGTLVGAKAWLRGNARPLPRAVR
;
A
#
# COMPACT_ATOMS: atom_id res chain seq x y z
N MET A 1 10.36 52.32 -12.80
CA MET A 1 11.43 51.45 -12.29
C MET A 1 11.57 51.75 -10.81
N ASP A 2 11.53 50.85 -9.83
CA ASP A 2 11.24 49.43 -9.74
C ASP A 2 10.86 49.25 -8.25
N ARG A 3 9.64 48.79 -7.93
CA ARG A 3 9.27 48.51 -6.54
C ARG A 3 9.78 47.11 -6.21
N PRO A 4 10.52 46.90 -5.11
CA PRO A 4 10.95 45.56 -4.76
C PRO A 4 9.72 44.69 -4.46
N ARG A 5 9.50 43.67 -5.31
CA ARG A 5 8.53 42.61 -5.06
C ARG A 5 8.89 41.94 -3.74
N LYS A 6 7.99 42.05 -2.78
CA LYS A 6 8.01 41.36 -1.49
C LYS A 6 7.98 39.84 -1.75
N SER A 7 9.14 39.22 -1.88
CA SER A 7 9.32 37.77 -1.95
C SER A 7 8.89 37.20 -0.61
N SER A 8 7.63 36.79 -0.52
CA SER A 8 7.15 35.99 0.60
C SER A 8 7.72 34.59 0.43
N ILE A 9 8.94 34.37 0.94
CA ILE A 9 9.45 33.02 1.16
C ILE A 9 8.61 32.46 2.29
N SER A 10 7.53 31.76 1.95
CA SER A 10 6.84 30.95 2.93
C SER A 10 7.83 29.87 3.35
N SER A 11 8.41 29.99 4.54
CA SER A 11 8.92 28.85 5.32
C SER A 11 7.73 27.94 5.62
N GLY A 12 7.24 27.26 4.58
CA GLY A 12 6.20 26.27 4.68
C GLY A 12 6.84 25.05 5.30
N LYS A 13 6.70 24.90 6.63
CA LYS A 13 6.84 23.61 7.31
C LYS A 13 6.28 22.55 6.37
N ALA A 14 7.12 21.64 5.90
CA ALA A 14 6.72 20.57 5.00
C ALA A 14 5.51 19.89 5.62
N ASN A 15 4.32 20.17 5.08
CA ASN A 15 3.09 19.63 5.59
C ASN A 15 3.27 18.11 5.54
N PRO A 16 3.20 17.36 6.66
CA PRO A 16 3.44 15.92 6.64
C PRO A 16 2.51 15.36 5.59
N SER A 17 3.11 14.84 4.50
CA SER A 17 2.36 14.52 3.29
C SER A 17 1.25 13.56 3.70
N ARG A 18 -0.01 13.96 3.50
CA ARG A 18 -1.17 13.18 3.96
C ARG A 18 -0.99 11.72 3.55
N PRO A 19 -1.17 10.76 4.46
CA PRO A 19 -0.98 9.35 4.13
C PRO A 19 -1.93 8.95 3.00
N ARG A 20 -1.49 7.99 2.19
CA ARG A 20 -2.31 7.30 1.20
C ARG A 20 -2.38 5.84 1.57
N TYR A 21 -3.55 5.27 1.37
CA TYR A 21 -3.79 3.86 1.63
C TYR A 21 -3.73 3.14 0.30
N LEU A 22 -2.74 2.27 0.10
CA LEU A 22 -2.54 1.51 -1.12
C LEU A 22 -3.06 0.09 -0.91
N GLY A 23 -3.92 -0.36 -1.84
CA GLY A 23 -4.38 -1.73 -1.88
C GLY A 23 -3.41 -2.58 -2.68
N ILE A 24 -3.01 -3.70 -2.09
CA ILE A 24 -2.10 -4.68 -2.69
C ILE A 24 -2.82 -6.02 -2.71
N GLU A 25 -2.67 -6.77 -3.80
CA GLU A 25 -3.20 -8.11 -3.92
C GLU A 25 -2.21 -9.07 -4.56
N VAL A 26 -2.28 -10.34 -4.15
CA VAL A 26 -1.56 -11.46 -4.73
C VAL A 26 -2.48 -12.13 -5.74
N ALA A 27 -2.25 -11.86 -7.02
CA ALA A 27 -3.03 -12.40 -8.12
C ALA A 27 -2.81 -13.91 -8.30
N GLY A 28 -3.83 -14.59 -8.84
CA GLY A 28 -3.78 -16.03 -9.11
C GLY A 28 -4.05 -16.91 -7.89
N THR A 29 -4.47 -16.33 -6.76
CA THR A 29 -4.77 -17.08 -5.53
C THR A 29 -6.11 -16.61 -4.97
N SER A 30 -7.03 -17.54 -4.72
CA SER A 30 -8.32 -17.23 -4.07
C SER A 30 -8.46 -17.88 -2.69
N ASN A 31 -7.58 -18.83 -2.35
CA ASN A 31 -7.68 -19.66 -1.14
C ASN A 31 -6.42 -19.66 -0.26
N LEU A 32 -5.35 -18.99 -0.68
CA LEU A 32 -4.12 -18.89 0.11
C LEU A 32 -4.24 -17.77 1.13
N ARG A 33 -3.85 -18.08 2.36
CA ARG A 33 -3.78 -17.11 3.46
C ARG A 33 -2.33 -16.75 3.66
N PHE A 34 -1.99 -15.51 3.36
CA PHE A 34 -0.67 -14.98 3.64
C PHE A 34 -0.65 -14.41 5.06
N SER A 35 0.37 -14.79 5.84
CA SER A 35 0.51 -14.34 7.21
C SER A 35 0.94 -12.87 7.28
N PRO A 36 0.60 -12.13 8.34
CA PRO A 36 1.11 -10.77 8.52
C PRO A 36 2.64 -10.66 8.44
N PRO A 37 3.45 -11.57 9.03
CA PRO A 37 4.90 -11.56 8.86
C PRO A 37 5.35 -11.68 7.41
N TRP A 38 4.67 -12.51 6.61
CA TRP A 38 5.00 -12.66 5.18
C TRP A 38 4.76 -11.34 4.43
N TRP A 39 3.62 -10.68 4.66
CA TRP A 39 3.33 -9.37 4.07
C TRP A 39 4.37 -8.31 4.45
N GLN A 40 4.75 -8.28 5.72
CA GLN A 40 5.77 -7.35 6.19
C GLN A 40 7.12 -7.63 5.53
N SER A 41 7.55 -8.89 5.49
CA SER A 41 8.80 -9.31 4.86
C SER A 41 8.82 -8.97 3.38
N LEU A 42 7.75 -9.33 2.66
CA LEU A 42 7.57 -9.03 1.25
C LEU A 42 7.77 -7.53 0.97
N LEU A 43 7.00 -6.67 1.63
CA LEU A 43 7.00 -5.24 1.34
C LEU A 43 8.32 -4.56 1.74
N SER A 44 9.01 -5.10 2.76
CA SER A 44 10.34 -4.66 3.15
C SER A 44 11.41 -5.03 2.10
N SER A 45 11.32 -6.22 1.50
CA SER A 45 12.29 -6.67 0.48
C SER A 45 12.26 -5.85 -0.80
N PHE A 46 11.11 -5.20 -1.09
CA PHE A 46 10.91 -4.37 -2.28
C PHE A 46 10.84 -2.88 -1.92
N GLN A 47 11.55 -2.42 -0.90
CA GLN A 47 11.64 -0.98 -0.64
C GLN A 47 12.38 -0.25 -1.77
N PRO A 48 11.88 0.89 -2.25
CA PRO A 48 12.56 1.65 -3.29
C PRO A 48 13.92 2.16 -2.78
N PRO A 49 14.98 2.13 -3.63
CA PRO A 49 16.29 2.65 -3.27
C PRO A 49 16.24 4.19 -3.20
N ALA A 50 16.16 4.75 -2.00
CA ALA A 50 16.28 6.19 -1.75
C ALA A 50 16.79 6.44 -0.32
N PRO A 51 17.46 7.57 0.00
CA PRO A 51 18.35 7.72 1.17
C PRO A 51 17.66 7.71 2.56
N SER A 52 16.37 7.43 2.63
CA SER A 52 15.65 7.14 3.87
C SER A 52 14.31 6.50 3.53
N PRO A 53 13.90 5.37 4.14
CA PRO A 53 12.64 4.73 3.77
C PRO A 53 11.47 5.58 4.29
N PRO A 54 10.40 5.82 3.50
CA PRO A 54 9.13 6.18 4.12
C PRO A 54 8.67 4.99 4.96
N PRO A 55 8.21 5.19 6.22
CA PRO A 55 7.62 4.11 6.97
C PRO A 55 6.30 3.75 6.29
N PHE A 56 6.30 2.69 5.49
CA PHE A 56 5.05 2.07 5.12
C PHE A 56 4.52 1.32 6.34
N ARG A 57 3.20 1.27 6.50
CA ARG A 57 2.57 0.52 7.59
C ARG A 57 1.50 -0.38 7.02
N VAL A 58 1.62 -1.69 7.24
CA VAL A 58 0.53 -2.61 6.95
C VAL A 58 -0.60 -2.33 7.95
N ILE A 59 -1.75 -1.88 7.45
CA ILE A 59 -2.89 -1.52 8.29
C ILE A 59 -3.81 -2.72 8.52
N ARG A 60 -4.06 -3.48 7.45
CA ARG A 60 -4.95 -4.65 7.49
C ARG A 60 -4.64 -5.54 6.30
N PHE A 61 -4.85 -6.84 6.48
CA PHE A 61 -4.79 -7.82 5.42
C PHE A 61 -6.03 -8.72 5.49
N ASP A 62 -6.36 -9.33 4.36
CA ASP A 62 -7.36 -10.38 4.25
C ASP A 62 -6.91 -11.34 3.14
N ARG A 63 -6.52 -12.55 3.53
CA ARG A 63 -6.04 -13.62 2.64
C ARG A 63 -4.92 -13.15 1.70
N ASP A 64 -5.26 -12.92 0.43
CA ASP A 64 -4.46 -12.51 -0.71
C ASP A 64 -4.31 -10.99 -0.83
N ARG A 65 -4.86 -10.21 0.10
CA ARG A 65 -4.92 -8.74 -0.02
C ARG A 65 -4.43 -8.02 1.21
N ALA A 66 -3.89 -6.83 1.02
CA ALA A 66 -3.45 -5.95 2.08
C ALA A 66 -3.77 -4.48 1.78
N ILE A 67 -3.98 -3.71 2.86
CA ILE A 67 -3.99 -2.25 2.86
C ILE A 67 -2.70 -1.81 3.52
N VAL A 68 -1.92 -1.01 2.79
CA VAL A 68 -0.67 -0.45 3.27
C VAL A 68 -0.77 1.07 3.26
N GLU A 69 -0.47 1.69 4.39
CA GLU A 69 -0.31 3.13 4.49
C GLU A 69 1.08 3.51 3.98
N VAL A 70 1.13 4.50 3.08
CA VAL A 70 2.35 5.04 2.49
C VAL A 70 2.26 6.57 2.40
N GLY A 71 3.40 7.24 2.30
CA GLY A 71 3.43 8.67 2.01
C GLY A 71 2.83 8.99 0.64
N HIS A 72 2.11 10.11 0.51
CA HIS A 72 1.50 10.46 -0.78
C HIS A 72 2.50 10.52 -1.95
N ARG A 73 3.68 11.08 -1.71
CA ARG A 73 4.75 11.23 -2.70
C ARG A 73 5.43 9.90 -3.05
N THR A 74 5.28 8.88 -2.19
CA THR A 74 5.96 7.60 -2.33
C THR A 74 5.08 6.54 -2.99
N VAL A 75 3.81 6.86 -3.25
CA VAL A 75 2.88 5.96 -3.96
C VAL A 75 3.44 5.50 -5.31
N PRO A 76 3.97 6.36 -6.21
CA PRO A 76 4.50 5.88 -7.49
C PRO A 76 5.66 4.91 -7.33
N ALA A 77 6.61 5.22 -6.44
CA ALA A 77 7.76 4.36 -6.16
C ALA A 77 7.33 3.02 -5.53
N ALA A 78 6.39 3.05 -4.58
CA ALA A 78 5.84 1.84 -3.97
C ALA A 78 5.11 0.96 -5.00
N ARG A 79 4.35 1.57 -5.93
CA ARG A 79 3.69 0.82 -7.02
C ARG A 79 4.70 0.17 -7.95
N ALA A 80 5.75 0.89 -8.33
CA ALA A 80 6.81 0.35 -9.19
C ALA A 80 7.53 -0.83 -8.52
N ALA A 81 7.81 -0.73 -7.22
CA ALA A 81 8.56 -1.76 -6.51
C ALA A 81 7.71 -2.99 -6.12
N TRP A 82 6.45 -2.80 -5.74
CA TRP A 82 5.59 -3.89 -5.25
C TRP A 82 4.82 -4.63 -6.35
N ASN A 83 4.83 -4.13 -7.59
CA ASN A 83 4.32 -4.86 -8.74
C ASN A 83 5.39 -5.87 -9.23
N ALA A 84 5.48 -7.03 -8.59
CA ALA A 84 6.54 -8.00 -8.83
C ALA A 84 6.03 -9.45 -8.78
N ILE A 85 6.82 -10.37 -9.33
CA ILE A 85 6.64 -11.81 -9.13
C ILE A 85 7.47 -12.22 -7.91
N VAL A 86 6.84 -12.90 -6.95
CA VAL A 86 7.47 -13.24 -5.67
C VAL A 86 7.21 -14.70 -5.32
N SER A 87 8.15 -15.30 -4.59
CA SER A 87 7.97 -16.64 -4.04
C SER A 87 7.07 -16.57 -2.82
N GLY A 88 5.97 -17.31 -2.84
CA GLY A 88 5.09 -17.45 -1.68
C GLY A 88 5.58 -18.51 -0.70
N PRO A 89 4.85 -18.67 0.42
CA PRO A 89 5.26 -19.56 1.51
C PRO A 89 5.22 -21.05 1.15
N ASP A 90 4.54 -21.43 0.07
CA ASP A 90 4.48 -22.79 -0.47
C ASP A 90 5.52 -23.06 -1.58
N GLY A 91 6.44 -22.11 -1.81
CA GLY A 91 7.47 -22.19 -2.84
C GLY A 91 6.99 -21.86 -4.26
N ARG A 92 5.70 -21.54 -4.45
CA ARG A 92 5.18 -21.16 -5.77
C ARG A 92 5.39 -19.67 -6.04
N SER A 93 5.51 -19.32 -7.32
CA SER A 93 5.59 -17.93 -7.77
C SER A 93 4.21 -17.30 -7.86
N TYR A 94 4.07 -16.09 -7.33
CA TYR A 94 2.85 -15.31 -7.35
C TYR A 94 3.08 -13.91 -7.88
N SER A 95 2.08 -13.35 -8.58
CA SER A 95 2.13 -11.97 -9.03
C SER A 95 1.51 -11.07 -7.96
N VAL A 96 2.33 -10.23 -7.34
CA VAL A 96 1.88 -9.16 -6.45
C VAL A 96 1.61 -7.93 -7.30
N ARG A 97 0.44 -7.31 -7.08
CA ARG A 97 0.05 -6.09 -7.79
C ARG A 97 -0.63 -5.10 -6.88
N THR A 98 -0.35 -3.83 -7.16
CA THR A 98 -1.02 -2.69 -6.55
C THR A 98 -2.28 -2.35 -7.32
N VAL A 99 -3.39 -2.20 -6.61
CA VAL A 99 -4.71 -1.98 -7.23
C VAL A 99 -4.97 -0.48 -7.30
N ARG A 100 -5.45 0.09 -6.21
CA ARG A 100 -5.87 1.47 -6.10
C ARG A 100 -5.25 2.09 -4.85
N SER A 101 -5.04 3.41 -4.89
CA SER A 101 -4.74 4.20 -3.70
C SER A 101 -5.97 5.01 -3.29
N TRP A 102 -6.19 5.14 -1.99
CA TRP A 102 -7.26 5.94 -1.41
C TRP A 102 -6.68 7.07 -0.57
N GLY A 103 -7.37 8.21 -0.55
CA GLY A 103 -7.07 9.30 0.37
C GLY A 103 -7.54 9.07 1.80
N THR A 104 -8.41 8.07 2.02
CA THR A 104 -8.97 7.74 3.34
C THR A 104 -8.94 6.25 3.60
N LEU A 105 -8.76 5.88 4.86
CA LEU A 105 -8.75 4.48 5.30
C LEU A 105 -10.14 3.82 5.13
N VAL A 106 -11.20 4.63 5.20
CA VAL A 106 -12.59 4.16 5.02
C VAL A 106 -12.77 3.53 3.63
N GLY A 107 -12.31 4.22 2.58
CA GLY A 107 -12.39 3.71 1.21
C GLY A 107 -11.55 2.44 1.00
N ALA A 108 -10.34 2.40 1.57
CA ALA A 108 -9.48 1.22 1.50
C ALA A 108 -10.10 0.00 2.21
N LYS A 109 -10.68 0.20 3.41
CA LYS A 109 -11.39 -0.86 4.14
C LYS A 109 -12.64 -1.34 3.41
N ALA A 110 -13.37 -0.44 2.74
CA ALA A 110 -14.52 -0.83 1.91
C ALA A 110 -14.10 -1.73 0.76
N TRP A 111 -12.99 -1.43 0.08
CA TRP A 111 -12.44 -2.29 -0.98
C TRP A 111 -12.02 -3.66 -0.46
N LEU A 112 -11.32 -3.71 0.68
CA LEU A 112 -10.88 -4.97 1.28
C LEU A 112 -12.08 -5.85 1.67
N ARG A 113 -13.14 -5.25 2.23
CA ARG A 113 -14.38 -5.95 2.59
C ARG A 113 -15.24 -6.35 1.39
N GLY A 114 -15.36 -5.49 0.37
CA GLY A 114 -16.19 -5.74 -0.80
C GLY A 114 -15.71 -6.92 -1.65
N ASN A 115 -14.46 -7.36 -1.47
CA ASN A 115 -13.90 -8.54 -2.10
C ASN A 115 -13.65 -9.70 -1.15
N ALA A 116 -13.86 -9.50 0.16
CA ALA A 116 -13.98 -10.60 1.10
C ALA A 116 -15.26 -11.36 0.73
N ARG A 117 -15.12 -12.35 -0.17
CA ARG A 117 -16.21 -13.23 -0.60
C ARG A 117 -17.06 -13.57 0.63
N PRO A 118 -18.38 -13.31 0.64
CA PRO A 118 -19.19 -13.61 1.80
C PRO A 118 -18.92 -15.06 2.20
N LEU A 119 -18.49 -15.28 3.44
CA LEU A 119 -18.47 -16.62 4.00
C LEU A 119 -19.87 -17.19 3.76
N PRO A 120 -20.02 -18.43 3.26
CA PRO A 120 -21.35 -19.02 3.18
C PRO A 120 -21.96 -18.87 4.57
N ARG A 121 -23.09 -18.16 4.64
CA ARG A 121 -23.94 -18.14 5.83
C ARG A 121 -24.13 -19.61 6.17
N ALA A 122 -23.61 -20.05 7.30
CA ALA A 122 -23.99 -21.34 7.85
C ALA A 122 -25.51 -21.26 8.02
N VAL A 123 -26.22 -21.94 7.12
CA VAL A 123 -27.65 -22.17 7.24
C VAL A 123 -27.76 -23.05 8.49
N ARG A 124 -28.24 -22.46 9.57
CA ARG A 124 -28.78 -23.20 10.71
C ARG A 124 -30.27 -23.36 10.47
#